data_AF-A0A7S4HLT0-F1
#
_entry.id   AF-A0A7S4HLT0-F1
#
_cell.length_a   1.000
_cell.length_b   1.000
_cell.length_c   1.000
_cell.angle_alpha   90.00
_cell.angle_beta   90.00
_cell.angle_gamma   90.00
#
_symmetry.space_group_name_H-M   'P 1'
#
loop_
_entity.id
_entity.type
_entity.pdbx_description
1 polymer ?
#
loop_
_entity_poly.entity_id
_entity_poly.type
_entity_poly.pdbx_seq_one_letter_code
_entity_poly.pdbx_strand_id
1 'polypeptide(L)'
;QYSNGCSVPSSMRENLGDYSHLKQCCHLHDTCYLSCGVPKVFCEKEFPNCMKEKCRRGKARNLQECNAKAGPFVTGTAMFGCSSYIELQSDGCECLKHDEAHRRVKDYVRQFYREYNRTHPLLAKVASMFLDHEDYAPPSKRNVKHGMLLYKLYKKYPQSIEVI
;
A
#
# COMPACT_ATOMS: atom_id res chain seq x y z
N GLN A 1 -8.37 -4.89 -4.18
CA GLN A 1 -8.11 -3.43 -4.22
C GLN A 1 -7.53 -3.15 -5.59
N TYR A 2 -8.10 -2.18 -6.30
CA TYR A 2 -7.64 -1.79 -7.63
C TYR A 2 -6.63 -0.64 -7.53
N SER A 3 -5.78 -0.47 -8.53
CA SER A 3 -4.82 0.63 -8.61
C SER A 3 -4.70 1.12 -10.05
N ASN A 4 -4.67 2.44 -10.23
CA ASN A 4 -4.41 3.08 -11.53
C ASN A 4 -2.93 3.42 -11.73
N GLY A 5 -2.09 3.20 -10.71
CA GLY A 5 -0.64 3.32 -10.77
C GLY A 5 -0.18 4.77 -10.72
N CYS A 6 0.88 5.10 -11.47
CA CYS A 6 1.45 6.45 -11.39
C CYS A 6 0.63 7.44 -12.22
N SER A 7 -0.24 8.20 -11.55
CA SER A 7 -0.93 9.34 -12.17
C SER A 7 0.04 10.49 -12.42
N VAL A 8 0.26 10.82 -13.70
CA VAL A 8 1.13 11.90 -14.14
C VAL A 8 0.37 12.77 -15.13
N PRO A 9 0.35 14.10 -14.97
CA PRO A 9 -0.19 15.01 -15.97
C PRO A 9 0.45 14.76 -17.34
N SER A 10 -0.34 14.81 -18.41
CA SER A 10 0.15 14.56 -19.78
C SER A 10 1.35 15.45 -20.14
N SER A 11 1.38 16.70 -19.67
CA SER A 11 2.48 17.65 -19.85
C SER A 11 3.81 17.24 -19.21
N MET A 12 3.79 16.35 -18.22
CA MET A 12 5.00 15.85 -17.55
C MET A 12 5.41 14.45 -18.03
N ARG A 13 4.52 13.72 -18.73
CA ARG A 13 4.73 12.33 -19.10
C ARG A 13 5.91 12.15 -20.06
N GLU A 14 6.07 13.04 -21.03
CA GLU A 14 7.17 12.97 -22.01
C GLU A 14 8.54 13.21 -21.36
N ASN A 15 8.61 14.17 -20.42
CA ASN A 15 9.86 14.54 -19.74
C ASN A 15 10.36 13.48 -18.74
N LEU A 16 9.48 12.63 -18.20
CA LEU A 16 9.86 11.58 -17.24
C LEU A 16 10.50 10.35 -17.92
N GLY A 17 10.28 10.17 -19.22
CA GLY A 17 10.73 8.98 -19.95
C GLY A 17 10.13 7.68 -19.40
N ASP A 18 10.85 6.57 -19.54
CA ASP A 18 10.41 5.27 -18.99
C ASP A 18 10.61 5.19 -17.47
N TYR A 19 9.50 5.00 -16.76
CA TYR A 19 9.42 4.76 -15.31
C TYR A 19 8.68 3.45 -14.97
N SER A 20 8.58 2.51 -15.91
CA SER A 20 7.92 1.20 -15.73
C SER A 20 8.36 0.46 -14.46
N HIS A 21 9.67 0.50 -14.16
CA HIS A 21 10.27 -0.09 -12.96
C HIS A 21 9.81 0.53 -11.63
N LEU A 22 9.23 1.74 -11.65
CA LEU A 22 8.68 2.43 -10.49
C LEU A 22 7.18 2.22 -10.32
N LYS A 23 6.46 1.75 -11.36
CA LYS A 23 4.99 1.58 -11.33
C LYS A 23 4.50 0.74 -10.17
N GLN A 24 5.25 -0.32 -9.81
CA GLN A 24 4.90 -1.14 -8.66
C GLN A 24 4.82 -0.35 -7.34
N CYS A 25 5.65 0.68 -7.17
CA CYS A 25 5.57 1.53 -5.98
C CYS A 25 4.34 2.41 -5.98
N CYS A 26 3.89 2.87 -7.14
CA CYS A 26 2.61 3.58 -7.26
C CYS A 26 1.44 2.65 -6.95
N HIS A 27 1.45 1.42 -7.46
CA HIS A 27 0.43 0.43 -7.12
C HIS A 27 0.38 0.10 -5.61
N LEU A 28 1.54 0.06 -4.97
CA LEU A 28 1.63 -0.10 -3.52
C LEU A 28 1.16 1.15 -2.75
N HIS A 29 1.31 2.34 -3.31
CA HIS A 29 0.84 3.58 -2.69
C HIS A 29 -0.68 3.69 -2.78
N ASP A 30 -1.28 3.42 -3.95
CA ASP A 30 -2.73 3.39 -4.13
C ASP A 30 -3.39 2.38 -3.19
N THR A 31 -2.86 1.15 -3.11
CA THR A 31 -3.36 0.13 -2.18
C THR A 31 -3.15 0.51 -0.71
N CYS A 32 -2.09 1.27 -0.40
CA CYS A 32 -1.91 1.83 0.93
C CYS A 32 -3.03 2.83 1.26
N TYR A 33 -3.37 3.71 0.32
CA TYR A 33 -4.45 4.68 0.45
C TYR A 33 -5.84 4.03 0.49
N LEU A 34 -6.05 2.92 -0.22
CA LEU A 34 -7.30 2.13 -0.19
C LEU A 34 -7.43 1.22 1.03
N SER A 35 -6.34 0.98 1.76
CA SER A 35 -6.36 0.08 2.92
C SER A 35 -6.90 0.80 4.15
N CYS A 36 -8.07 0.39 4.60
CA CYS A 36 -8.78 1.04 5.69
C CYS A 36 -7.97 1.12 6.96
N GLY A 37 -7.93 2.32 7.52
CA GLY A 37 -7.24 2.60 8.77
C GLY A 37 -5.72 2.77 8.65
N VAL A 38 -5.11 2.58 7.47
CA VAL A 38 -3.69 2.91 7.28
C VAL A 38 -3.50 4.42 7.40
N PRO A 39 -2.65 4.93 8.31
CA PRO A 39 -2.38 6.35 8.37
C PRO A 39 -1.68 6.86 7.09
N LYS A 40 -2.12 7.99 6.53
CA LYS A 40 -1.44 8.65 5.40
C LYS A 40 0.07 8.78 5.63
N VAL A 41 0.50 9.17 6.83
CA VAL A 41 1.92 9.31 7.18
C VAL A 41 2.72 8.01 7.02
N PHE A 42 2.08 6.86 7.21
CA PHE A 42 2.70 5.56 6.96
C PHE A 42 2.89 5.35 5.44
N CYS A 43 1.87 5.62 4.64
CA CYS A 43 1.95 5.52 3.17
C CYS A 43 3.00 6.47 2.58
N GLU A 44 3.01 7.74 3.01
CA GLU A 44 3.99 8.74 2.57
C GLU A 44 5.42 8.43 3.02
N LYS A 45 5.59 7.69 4.12
CA LYS A 45 6.91 7.18 4.53
C LYS A 45 7.35 6.00 3.68
N GLU A 46 6.45 5.08 3.39
CA GLU A 46 6.75 3.84 2.68
C GLU A 46 6.98 4.04 1.18
N PHE A 47 6.29 4.99 0.56
CA PHE A 47 6.40 5.27 -0.86
C PHE A 47 7.83 5.64 -1.33
N PRO A 48 8.52 6.64 -0.74
CA PRO A 48 9.90 6.94 -1.11
C PRO A 48 10.85 5.79 -0.79
N ASN A 49 10.57 4.98 0.25
CA ASN A 49 11.37 3.79 0.55
C ASN A 49 11.24 2.76 -0.57
N CYS A 50 10.03 2.49 -1.05
CA CYS A 50 9.79 1.61 -2.20
C CYS A 50 10.55 2.12 -3.44
N MET A 51 10.42 3.41 -3.77
CA MET A 51 11.06 4.02 -4.93
C MET A 51 12.59 3.85 -4.89
N LYS A 52 13.21 4.20 -3.76
CA LYS A 52 14.67 4.02 -3.54
C LYS A 52 15.08 2.56 -3.63
N GLU A 53 14.29 1.65 -3.08
CA GLU A 53 14.56 0.22 -3.13
C GLU A 53 14.52 -0.30 -4.56
N LYS A 54 13.54 0.14 -5.38
CA LYS A 54 13.47 -0.20 -6.81
C LYS A 54 14.64 0.38 -7.59
N CYS A 55 15.06 1.61 -7.31
CA CYS A 55 16.25 2.18 -7.92
C CYS A 55 17.53 1.41 -7.55
N ARG A 56 17.66 0.94 -6.31
CA ARG A 56 18.82 0.16 -5.85
C ARG A 56 18.85 -1.26 -6.44
N ARG A 57 17.68 -1.89 -6.60
CA ARG A 57 17.54 -3.27 -7.12
C ARG A 57 17.43 -3.33 -8.65
N GLY A 58 17.09 -2.22 -9.29
CA GLY A 58 16.80 -2.15 -10.72
C GLY A 58 18.07 -2.20 -11.58
N LYS A 59 17.87 -2.58 -12.85
CA LYS A 59 18.88 -2.48 -13.92
C LYS A 59 19.16 -1.04 -14.36
N ALA A 60 18.81 -0.03 -13.55
CA ALA A 60 19.13 1.35 -13.87
C ALA A 60 20.66 1.46 -13.93
N ARG A 61 21.20 1.74 -15.11
CA ARG A 61 22.65 1.93 -15.30
C ARG A 61 23.20 3.03 -14.38
N ASN A 62 22.34 3.93 -13.93
CA ASN A 62 22.67 5.02 -13.02
C ASN A 62 21.61 5.18 -11.91
N LEU A 63 22.02 4.93 -10.66
CA LEU A 63 21.19 5.12 -9.46
C LEU A 63 20.72 6.58 -9.30
N GLN A 64 21.56 7.55 -9.66
CA GLN A 64 21.23 8.96 -9.58
C GLN A 64 20.11 9.34 -10.55
N GLU A 65 20.16 8.82 -11.77
CA GLU A 65 19.11 9.05 -12.77
C GLU A 65 17.77 8.46 -12.31
N CYS A 66 17.77 7.25 -11.76
CA CYS A 66 16.55 6.64 -11.23
C CYS A 66 15.97 7.45 -10.07
N ASN A 67 16.80 7.89 -9.13
CA ASN A 67 16.34 8.73 -8.02
C ASN A 67 15.80 10.09 -8.51
N ALA A 68 16.40 10.68 -9.54
CA ALA A 68 15.90 11.90 -10.17
C ALA A 68 14.51 11.68 -10.79
N LYS A 69 14.27 10.53 -11.44
CA LYS A 69 12.93 10.16 -11.96
C LYS A 69 11.93 9.85 -10.86
N ALA A 70 12.35 9.27 -9.75
CA ALA A 70 11.49 8.98 -8.61
C ALA A 70 11.03 10.25 -7.87
N GLY A 71 11.86 11.30 -7.86
CA GLY A 71 11.64 12.55 -7.13
C GLY A 71 10.26 13.18 -7.39
N PRO A 72 9.88 13.45 -8.66
CA PRO A 72 8.58 14.04 -8.98
C PRO A 72 7.38 13.28 -8.43
N PHE A 73 7.41 11.95 -8.42
CA PHE A 73 6.32 11.15 -7.84
C PHE A 73 6.19 11.37 -6.34
N VAL A 74 7.33 11.30 -5.61
CA VAL A 74 7.36 11.51 -4.15
C VAL A 74 6.92 12.94 -3.80
N THR A 75 7.37 13.94 -4.54
CA THR A 75 6.94 15.33 -4.34
C THR A 75 5.45 15.50 -4.65
N GLY A 76 4.95 14.88 -5.71
CA GLY A 76 3.55 14.93 -6.09
C GLY A 76 2.61 14.39 -5.01
N THR A 77 2.91 13.21 -4.45
CA THR A 77 2.07 12.64 -3.36
C THR A 77 2.17 13.44 -2.07
N ALA A 78 3.34 14.01 -1.77
CA ALA A 78 3.53 14.85 -0.60
C ALA A 78 2.70 16.15 -0.68
N MET A 79 2.66 16.79 -1.86
CA MET A 79 1.96 18.06 -2.08
C MET A 79 0.45 17.88 -2.28
N PHE A 80 0.04 16.89 -3.06
CA PHE A 80 -1.35 16.76 -3.52
C PHE A 80 -2.08 15.53 -2.96
N GLY A 81 -1.38 14.65 -2.24
CA GLY A 81 -1.93 13.36 -1.82
C GLY A 81 -2.93 13.41 -0.67
N CYS A 82 -3.21 14.57 -0.05
CA CYS A 82 -4.23 14.64 1.02
C CYS A 82 -5.64 14.39 0.49
N SER A 83 -6.05 15.09 -0.58
CA SER A 83 -7.37 14.90 -1.18
C SER A 83 -7.53 13.48 -1.70
N SER A 84 -6.53 12.98 -2.45
CA SER A 84 -6.55 11.61 -2.98
C SER A 84 -6.57 10.54 -1.87
N TYR A 85 -5.93 10.79 -0.72
CA TYR A 85 -6.02 9.87 0.42
C TYR A 85 -7.44 9.81 0.98
N ILE A 86 -8.10 10.94 1.13
CA ILE A 86 -9.47 11.00 1.66
C ILE A 86 -10.44 10.34 0.69
N GLU A 87 -10.33 10.64 -0.60
CA GLU A 87 -11.15 10.05 -1.65
C GLU A 87 -10.99 8.53 -1.69
N LEU A 88 -9.74 8.02 -1.76
CA LEU A 88 -9.50 6.58 -1.80
C LEU A 88 -9.87 5.86 -0.49
N GLN A 89 -9.73 6.50 0.67
CA GLN A 89 -10.27 5.92 1.91
C GLN A 89 -11.81 5.87 1.87
N SER A 90 -12.47 6.89 1.33
CA SER A 90 -13.92 6.89 1.18
C SER A 90 -14.41 5.82 0.21
N ASP A 91 -13.71 5.62 -0.90
CA ASP A 91 -14.07 4.62 -1.92
C ASP A 91 -13.73 3.19 -1.48
N GLY A 92 -12.61 3.02 -0.77
CA GLY A 92 -12.08 1.72 -0.37
C GLY A 92 -12.66 1.16 0.94
N CYS A 93 -13.35 1.99 1.74
CA CYS A 93 -13.74 1.62 3.10
C CYS A 93 -15.23 1.66 3.36
N GLU A 94 -15.69 0.61 4.03
CA GLU A 94 -17.04 0.51 4.56
C GLU A 94 -17.04 0.82 6.06
N CYS A 95 -17.93 1.72 6.48
CA CYS A 95 -18.14 2.02 7.90
C CYS A 95 -18.96 0.90 8.56
N LEU A 96 -18.29 0.08 9.36
CA LEU A 96 -18.88 -1.07 10.05
C LEU A 96 -18.79 -0.92 11.57
N LYS A 97 -19.60 -1.69 12.29
CA LYS A 97 -19.41 -1.88 13.74
C LYS A 97 -18.04 -2.51 14.00
N HIS A 98 -17.42 -2.18 15.13
CA HIS A 98 -16.03 -2.55 15.40
C HIS A 98 -15.78 -4.06 15.42
N ASP A 99 -16.69 -4.83 16.00
CA ASP A 99 -16.68 -6.29 16.03
C ASP A 99 -16.79 -6.89 14.63
N GLU A 100 -17.68 -6.34 13.81
CA GLU A 100 -17.85 -6.75 12.43
C GLU A 100 -16.62 -6.44 11.57
N ALA A 101 -16.09 -5.22 11.66
CA ALA A 101 -14.87 -4.80 10.95
C ALA A 101 -13.69 -5.71 11.31
N HIS A 102 -13.52 -6.02 12.60
CA HIS A 102 -12.47 -6.91 13.11
C HIS A 102 -12.58 -8.31 12.50
N ARG A 103 -13.77 -8.90 12.53
CA ARG A 103 -14.04 -10.21 11.95
C ARG A 103 -13.75 -10.22 10.44
N ARG A 104 -14.25 -9.24 9.70
CA ARG A 104 -14.05 -9.15 8.24
C ARG A 104 -12.57 -9.03 7.87
N VAL A 105 -11.77 -8.25 8.62
CA VAL A 105 -10.32 -8.18 8.40
C VAL A 105 -9.65 -9.53 8.65
N LYS A 106 -10.00 -10.23 9.74
CA LYS A 106 -9.44 -11.57 10.01
C LYS A 106 -9.74 -12.55 8.89
N ASP A 107 -10.97 -12.56 8.42
CA ASP A 107 -11.41 -13.47 7.36
C ASP A 107 -10.74 -13.13 6.03
N TYR A 108 -10.66 -11.84 5.69
CA TYR A 108 -9.92 -11.37 4.52
C TYR A 108 -8.45 -11.84 4.55
N VAL A 109 -7.74 -11.63 5.66
CA VAL A 109 -6.32 -12.04 5.77
C VAL A 109 -6.18 -13.55 5.62
N ARG A 110 -7.06 -14.35 6.24
CA ARG A 110 -7.03 -15.81 6.09
C ARG A 110 -7.25 -16.24 4.64
N GLN A 111 -8.22 -15.64 3.96
CA GLN A 111 -8.50 -15.91 2.55
C GLN A 111 -7.31 -15.51 1.67
N PHE A 112 -6.77 -14.31 1.88
CA PHE A 112 -5.60 -13.81 1.16
C PHE A 112 -4.42 -14.80 1.22
N TYR A 113 -4.11 -15.31 2.43
CA TYR A 113 -3.03 -16.30 2.58
C TYR A 113 -3.31 -17.60 1.84
N ARG A 114 -4.56 -18.09 1.85
CA ARG A 114 -4.93 -19.31 1.10
C ARG A 114 -4.74 -19.15 -0.40
N GLU A 115 -5.05 -17.96 -0.92
CA GLU A 115 -4.97 -17.68 -2.35
C GLU A 115 -3.54 -17.43 -2.83
N TYR A 116 -2.81 -16.53 -2.15
CA TYR A 116 -1.50 -16.03 -2.59
C TYR A 116 -0.30 -16.69 -1.91
N ASN A 117 -0.49 -17.34 -0.76
CA ASN A 117 0.55 -18.05 -0.03
C ASN A 117 0.21 -19.53 0.19
N ARG A 118 0.06 -20.26 -0.91
CA ARG A 118 -0.35 -21.69 -0.93
C ARG A 118 0.58 -22.65 -0.17
N THR A 119 1.77 -22.20 0.21
CA THR A 119 2.78 -23.04 0.88
C THR A 119 2.70 -22.97 2.40
N HIS A 120 2.15 -21.90 2.98
CA HIS A 120 2.10 -21.72 4.42
C HIS A 120 0.82 -20.99 4.85
N PRO A 121 0.07 -21.52 5.84
CA PRO A 121 -1.06 -20.80 6.41
C PRO A 121 -0.61 -19.48 7.07
N LEU A 122 -1.57 -18.64 7.44
CA LEU A 122 -1.30 -17.45 8.24
C LEU A 122 -0.50 -17.84 9.49
N LEU A 123 0.73 -17.31 9.59
CA LEU A 123 1.61 -17.61 10.71
C LEU A 123 0.97 -17.14 12.02
N ALA A 124 0.95 -18.01 13.04
CA ALA A 124 0.39 -17.68 14.35
C ALA A 124 0.98 -16.39 14.95
N LYS A 125 2.27 -16.13 14.70
CA LYS A 125 2.95 -14.88 15.11
C LYS A 125 2.42 -13.63 14.40
N VAL A 126 2.00 -13.75 13.13
CA VAL A 126 1.41 -12.63 12.39
C VAL A 126 -0.02 -12.40 12.86
N ALA A 127 -0.78 -13.48 13.06
CA ALA A 127 -2.12 -13.43 13.64
C ALA A 127 -2.11 -12.79 15.04
N SER A 128 -1.20 -13.20 15.93
CA SER A 128 -1.10 -12.61 17.26
C SER A 128 -0.73 -11.12 17.23
N MET A 129 0.25 -10.74 16.42
CA MET A 129 0.76 -9.37 16.36
C MET A 129 -0.24 -8.36 15.80
N PHE A 130 -1.08 -8.78 14.85
CA PHE A 130 -1.96 -7.87 14.11
C PHE A 130 -3.46 -8.14 14.28
N LEU A 131 -3.88 -9.32 14.74
CA LEU A 131 -5.29 -9.74 14.74
C LEU A 131 -5.81 -10.18 16.11
N ASP A 132 -5.03 -10.89 16.94
CA ASP A 132 -5.59 -11.59 18.11
C ASP A 132 -5.43 -10.86 19.45
N HIS A 133 -4.45 -9.96 19.63
CA HIS A 133 -4.26 -9.19 20.87
C HIS A 133 -5.04 -7.87 20.92
N GLU A 134 -6.00 -7.67 20.02
CA GLU A 134 -6.64 -6.38 19.75
C GLU A 134 -7.92 -6.12 20.54
N ASP A 135 -8.47 -7.11 21.24
CA ASP A 135 -9.79 -7.00 21.89
C ASP A 135 -9.81 -5.93 23.02
N TYR A 136 -8.65 -5.65 23.62
CA TYR A 136 -8.48 -4.60 24.64
C TYR A 136 -7.91 -3.29 24.09
N ALA A 137 -7.48 -3.25 22.82
CA ALA A 137 -6.94 -2.04 22.21
C ALA A 137 -8.08 -1.11 21.76
N PRO A 138 -7.93 0.23 21.93
CA PRO A 138 -8.90 1.17 21.42
C PRO A 138 -9.03 1.03 19.89
N PRO A 139 -10.24 1.17 19.32
CA PRO A 139 -10.48 0.85 17.91
C PRO A 139 -9.58 1.59 16.92
N SER A 140 -9.17 2.82 17.24
CA SER A 140 -8.25 3.60 16.40
C SER A 140 -6.89 2.91 16.24
N LYS A 141 -6.31 2.38 17.32
CA LYS A 141 -5.02 1.65 17.25
C LYS A 141 -5.13 0.34 16.49
N ARG A 142 -6.29 -0.32 16.60
CA ARG A 142 -6.61 -1.57 15.90
C ARG A 142 -6.69 -1.39 14.40
N ASN A 143 -7.45 -0.39 13.97
CA ASN A 143 -7.61 -0.08 12.55
C ASN A 143 -6.26 0.25 11.89
N VAL A 144 -5.37 0.96 12.58
CA VAL A 144 -4.01 1.23 12.10
C VAL A 144 -3.22 -0.04 11.85
N LYS A 145 -3.20 -0.96 12.82
CA LYS A 145 -2.45 -2.22 12.67
C LYS A 145 -3.03 -3.11 11.57
N HIS A 146 -4.35 -3.20 11.47
CA HIS A 146 -5.03 -3.94 10.41
C HIS A 146 -4.64 -3.41 9.04
N GLY A 147 -4.78 -2.10 8.83
CA GLY A 147 -4.36 -1.46 7.59
C GLY A 147 -2.88 -1.73 7.27
N MET A 148 -1.99 -1.56 8.26
CA MET A 148 -0.56 -1.79 8.06
C MET A 148 -0.25 -3.26 7.71
N LEU A 149 -1.01 -4.23 8.24
CA LEU A 149 -0.91 -5.63 7.84
C LEU A 149 -1.29 -5.80 6.37
N LEU A 150 -2.43 -5.25 5.94
CA LEU A 150 -2.87 -5.33 4.55
C LEU A 150 -1.82 -4.77 3.58
N TYR A 151 -1.28 -3.58 3.85
CA TYR A 151 -0.18 -3.02 3.07
C TYR A 151 1.03 -3.97 2.99
N LYS A 152 1.43 -4.57 4.11
CA LYS A 152 2.55 -5.53 4.14
C LYS A 152 2.27 -6.78 3.30
N LEU A 153 1.01 -7.21 3.21
CA LEU A 153 0.60 -8.31 2.35
C LEU A 153 0.72 -7.93 0.88
N TYR A 154 0.17 -6.79 0.46
CA TYR A 154 0.33 -6.31 -0.92
C TYR A 154 1.80 -6.09 -1.31
N LYS A 155 2.62 -5.57 -0.40
CA LYS A 155 4.07 -5.44 -0.62
C LYS A 155 4.76 -6.78 -0.84
N LYS A 156 4.35 -7.82 -0.10
CA LYS A 156 4.92 -9.17 -0.20
C LYS A 156 4.40 -9.95 -1.40
N TYR A 157 3.15 -9.74 -1.79
CA TYR A 157 2.47 -10.42 -2.89
C TYR A 157 1.93 -9.40 -3.90
N PRO A 158 2.79 -8.73 -4.69
CA PRO A 158 2.35 -7.66 -5.59
C PRO A 158 1.33 -8.12 -6.64
N GLN A 159 1.30 -9.41 -6.98
CA GLN A 159 0.33 -10.01 -7.88
C GLN A 159 -1.10 -10.02 -7.34
N SER A 160 -1.29 -9.76 -6.04
CA SER A 160 -2.62 -9.63 -5.43
C SER A 160 -3.22 -8.23 -5.58
N ILE A 161 -2.49 -7.31 -6.23
CA ILE A 161 -2.97 -5.97 -6.54
C ILE A 161 -3.65 -6.05 -7.90
N GLU A 162 -4.93 -5.73 -7.94
CA GLU A 162 -5.65 -5.58 -9.20
C GLU A 162 -5.25 -4.24 -9.82
N VAL A 163 -4.85 -4.25 -11.09
CA VAL A 163 -4.44 -3.04 -11.81
C VAL A 163 -5.48 -2.76 -12.87
N ILE A 164 -6.00 -1.53 -12.89
CA ILE A 164 -7.02 -1.06 -13.84
C ILE A 164 -6.46 0.02 -14.76
#